data_AF-A0A8J6EPB9-F1
#
_entry.id   AF-A0A8J6EPB9-F1
#
_cell.length_a   1.000
_cell.length_b   1.000
_cell.length_c   1.000
_cell.angle_alpha   90.00
_cell.angle_beta   90.00
_cell.angle_gamma   90.00
#
_symmetry.space_group_name_H-M   'P 1'
#
loop_
_entity.id
_entity.type
_entity.pdbx_description
1 polymer ?
#
loop_
_entity_poly.entity_id
_entity_poly.type
_entity_poly.pdbx_seq_one_letter_code
_entity_poly.pdbx_strand_id
1 'polypeptide(L)'
;VQQRRWKVDTQSRLDSVLLLSSVNLPGGELRRRSAEDELAMRGYLQEGDLISAEVQAVYSDGALSLHTRSLKYGKLGQGVLVQVPPSLIKRRKTHFYNLPCGASIILGNNGFIWLYPTPEQTEEEAGGFITNLEPVPLADREVISRLRNCILALSSQKMLLYDTSILYCYEASLPHQIKNLLKLEVMEDIVMETRQRLVAQEG
;
A
#
# COMPACT_ATOMS: atom_id res chain seq x y z
N VAL A 1 -6.48 20.16 0.02
CA VAL A 1 -5.74 20.60 -1.21
C VAL A 1 -5.26 22.06 -1.07
N GLN A 2 -4.09 22.44 -1.61
CA GLN A 2 -3.58 23.83 -1.63
C GLN A 2 -3.24 24.28 -3.06
N GLN A 3 -3.01 25.58 -3.27
CA GLN A 3 -2.62 26.11 -4.59
C GLN A 3 -1.36 25.39 -5.10
N ARG A 4 -1.48 24.72 -6.26
CA ARG A 4 -0.42 23.96 -6.96
C ARG A 4 0.20 22.76 -6.22
N ARG A 5 -0.34 22.36 -5.05
CA ARG A 5 0.17 21.22 -4.29
C ARG A 5 -0.87 20.50 -3.46
N TRP A 6 -0.67 19.20 -3.27
CA TRP A 6 -1.37 18.38 -2.29
C TRP A 6 -0.48 18.17 -1.06
N LYS A 7 -1.09 18.25 0.11
CA LYS A 7 -0.49 17.78 1.36
C LYS A 7 -0.92 16.34 1.57
N VAL A 8 0.03 15.49 1.90
CA VAL A 8 -0.18 14.04 2.01
C VAL A 8 0.32 13.60 3.37
N ASP A 9 -0.54 12.88 4.10
CA ASP A 9 -0.13 12.20 5.33
C ASP A 9 0.69 10.96 4.97
N THR A 10 1.90 10.88 5.49
CA THR A 10 2.80 9.75 5.29
C THR A 10 3.31 9.20 6.62
N GLN A 11 2.61 9.44 7.74
CA GLN A 11 3.05 9.02 9.08
C GLN A 11 4.45 9.56 9.44
N SER A 12 4.72 10.79 9.02
CA SER A 12 5.97 11.51 9.25
C SER A 12 5.76 12.65 10.25
N ARG A 13 6.84 13.29 10.72
CA ARG A 13 6.74 14.43 11.64
C ARG A 13 6.05 15.65 11.00
N LEU A 14 6.17 15.79 9.67
CA LEU A 14 5.60 16.89 8.90
C LEU A 14 4.74 16.34 7.75
N ASP A 15 3.80 17.15 7.27
CA ASP A 15 3.04 16.83 6.07
C ASP A 15 4.00 16.71 4.87
N SER A 16 3.82 15.64 4.09
CA SER A 16 4.52 15.48 2.82
C SER A 16 3.85 16.33 1.74
N VAL A 17 4.63 16.78 0.77
CA VAL A 17 4.17 17.65 -0.32
C VAL A 17 4.24 16.90 -1.64
N LEU A 18 3.09 16.78 -2.30
CA LEU A 18 3.00 16.34 -3.69
C LEU A 18 2.71 17.57 -4.55
N LEU A 19 3.70 18.01 -5.32
CA LEU A 19 3.51 19.14 -6.23
C LEU A 19 2.68 18.71 -7.42
N LEU A 20 1.87 19.64 -7.96
CA LEU A 20 1.20 19.43 -9.23
C LEU A 20 2.25 19.01 -10.27
N SER A 21 3.36 19.73 -10.42
CA SER A 21 4.49 19.40 -11.31
C SER A 21 5.01 17.96 -11.24
N SER A 22 4.79 17.26 -10.14
CA SER A 22 5.36 15.94 -9.84
C SER A 22 4.38 14.77 -10.04
N VAL A 23 3.15 15.03 -10.52
CA VAL A 23 2.20 13.97 -10.89
C VAL A 23 2.14 13.75 -12.40
N ASN A 24 1.99 12.51 -12.86
CA ASN A 24 1.57 12.30 -14.24
C ASN A 24 0.15 12.84 -14.42
N LEU A 25 -0.19 13.42 -15.57
CA LEU A 25 -1.57 13.79 -15.90
C LEU A 25 -2.16 12.71 -16.82
N PRO A 26 -3.49 12.50 -16.81
CA PRO A 26 -4.13 11.54 -17.69
C PRO A 26 -3.79 11.84 -19.16
N GLY A 27 -3.49 10.79 -19.92
CA GLY A 27 -3.02 10.90 -21.32
C GLY A 27 -1.50 10.82 -21.51
N GLY A 28 -0.70 10.80 -20.44
CA GLY A 28 0.75 10.61 -20.51
C GLY A 28 1.52 11.76 -21.20
N GLU A 29 0.82 12.82 -21.60
CA GLU A 29 1.42 13.98 -22.26
C GLU A 29 2.27 14.78 -21.27
N LEU A 30 3.56 14.91 -21.59
CA LEU A 30 4.48 15.89 -21.00
C LEU A 30 4.12 17.30 -21.50
N ARG A 31 2.94 17.81 -21.12
CA ARG A 31 2.49 19.16 -21.49
C ARG A 31 2.81 20.18 -20.40
N ARG A 32 3.01 21.44 -20.82
CA ARG A 32 3.21 22.58 -19.91
C ARG A 32 1.94 22.78 -19.11
N ARG A 33 2.04 22.77 -17.77
CA ARG A 33 0.86 22.84 -16.90
C ARG A 33 0.16 24.18 -17.03
N SER A 34 -1.14 24.14 -17.27
CA SER A 34 -1.98 25.31 -17.47
C SER A 34 -2.69 25.71 -16.18
N ALA A 35 -3.29 26.91 -16.17
CA ALA A 35 -4.16 27.34 -15.08
C ALA A 35 -5.42 26.44 -14.95
N GLU A 36 -5.83 25.77 -16.04
CA GLU A 36 -6.92 24.80 -16.03
C GLU A 36 -6.55 23.55 -15.22
N ASP A 37 -5.31 23.07 -15.30
CA ASP A 37 -4.84 21.95 -14.49
C ASP A 37 -4.84 22.29 -12.99
N GLU A 38 -4.59 23.56 -12.63
CA GLU A 38 -4.69 24.04 -11.24
C GLU A 38 -6.13 24.02 -10.73
N LEU A 39 -7.10 24.39 -11.57
CA LEU A 39 -8.53 24.32 -11.24
C LEU A 39 -9.03 22.87 -11.19
N ALA A 40 -8.49 22.00 -12.05
CA ALA A 40 -8.82 20.58 -12.13
C ALA A 40 -8.11 19.71 -11.07
N MET A 41 -7.27 20.28 -10.20
CA MET A 41 -6.54 19.52 -9.16
C MET A 41 -7.45 18.63 -8.31
N ARG A 42 -8.63 19.14 -7.95
CA ARG A 42 -9.64 18.37 -7.20
C ARG A 42 -10.31 17.27 -8.02
N GLY A 43 -10.28 17.36 -9.35
CA GLY A 43 -10.74 16.28 -10.23
C GLY A 43 -9.81 15.07 -10.20
N TYR A 44 -8.50 15.29 -10.01
CA TYR A 44 -7.50 14.22 -9.97
C TYR A 44 -7.38 13.56 -8.58
N LEU A 45 -7.23 14.39 -7.54
CA LEU A 45 -7.03 13.93 -6.16
C LEU A 45 -7.83 14.82 -5.20
N GLN A 46 -8.69 14.17 -4.42
CA GLN A 46 -9.56 14.78 -3.43
C GLN A 46 -9.07 14.50 -2.02
N GLU A 47 -9.59 15.25 -1.04
CA GLU A 47 -9.33 14.95 0.36
C GLU A 47 -9.83 13.53 0.71
N GLY A 48 -8.96 12.71 1.30
CA GLY A 48 -9.26 11.33 1.68
C GLY A 48 -8.84 10.27 0.66
N ASP A 49 -8.47 10.67 -0.56
CA ASP A 49 -7.89 9.75 -1.54
C ASP A 49 -6.55 9.20 -1.05
N LEU A 50 -6.33 7.91 -1.28
CA LEU A 50 -5.05 7.25 -1.02
C LEU A 50 -4.22 7.23 -2.29
N ILE A 51 -2.91 7.44 -2.14
CA ILE A 51 -1.96 7.41 -3.24
C ILE A 51 -0.75 6.54 -2.92
N SER A 52 -0.22 5.86 -3.92
CA SER A 52 1.14 5.35 -3.92
C SER A 52 2.06 6.40 -4.55
N ALA A 53 3.18 6.70 -3.89
CA ALA A 53 4.13 7.69 -4.35
C ALA A 53 5.55 7.34 -3.86
N GLU A 54 6.55 7.95 -4.49
CA GLU A 54 7.94 7.85 -4.05
C GLU A 54 8.48 9.20 -3.58
N VAL A 55 9.46 9.15 -2.68
CA VAL A 55 10.11 10.34 -2.13
C VAL A 55 11.15 10.83 -3.13
N GLN A 56 10.94 12.03 -3.70
CA GLN A 56 11.88 12.70 -4.59
C GLN A 56 13.11 13.20 -3.85
N ALA A 57 12.84 13.86 -2.73
CA ALA A 57 13.79 14.67 -2.00
C ALA A 57 13.24 14.93 -0.59
N VAL A 58 14.14 15.24 0.32
CA VAL A 58 13.82 15.74 1.65
C VAL A 58 14.22 17.20 1.69
N TYR A 59 13.27 18.08 2.01
CA TYR A 59 13.52 19.51 2.16
C TYR A 59 14.38 19.78 3.40
N SER A 60 14.94 20.98 3.48
CA SER A 60 15.83 21.38 4.59
C SER A 60 15.13 21.44 5.95
N ASP A 61 13.81 21.62 5.96
CA ASP A 61 12.96 21.56 7.15
C ASP A 61 12.57 20.12 7.55
N GLY A 62 12.95 19.12 6.73
CA GLY A 62 12.62 17.71 6.92
C GLY A 62 11.29 17.27 6.27
N ALA A 63 10.57 18.16 5.58
CA ALA A 63 9.38 17.76 4.83
C ALA A 63 9.75 16.90 3.61
N LEU A 64 8.92 15.93 3.27
CA LEU A 64 9.18 15.04 2.13
C LEU A 64 8.52 15.61 0.87
N SER A 65 9.29 15.70 -0.22
CA SER A 65 8.75 15.98 -1.56
C SER A 65 8.43 14.65 -2.24
N LEU A 66 7.19 14.47 -2.70
CA LEU A 66 6.72 13.25 -3.35
C LEU A 66 6.59 13.43 -4.87
N HIS A 67 6.69 12.31 -5.60
CA HIS A 67 6.32 12.26 -7.01
C HIS A 67 5.65 10.94 -7.40
N THR A 68 4.89 10.98 -8.50
CA THR A 68 4.21 9.82 -9.10
C THR A 68 4.51 9.74 -10.61
N ARG A 69 5.79 9.89 -10.97
CA ARG A 69 6.26 9.90 -12.37
C ARG A 69 6.21 8.54 -13.06
N SER A 70 6.25 7.43 -12.31
CA SER A 70 6.07 6.08 -12.87
C SER A 70 4.61 5.68 -12.86
N LEU A 71 4.15 4.96 -13.88
CA LEU A 71 2.75 4.48 -14.00
C LEU A 71 2.33 3.53 -12.87
N LYS A 72 3.28 2.91 -12.17
CA LYS A 72 2.99 2.08 -10.98
C LYS A 72 2.54 2.90 -9.77
N TYR A 73 2.73 4.22 -9.80
CA TYR A 73 2.33 5.14 -8.75
C TYR A 73 1.12 5.94 -9.16
N GLY A 74 0.24 6.25 -8.21
CA GLY A 74 -0.99 6.98 -8.49
C GLY A 74 -2.01 6.84 -7.38
N LYS A 75 -3.24 7.24 -7.68
CA LYS A 75 -4.42 7.02 -6.86
C LYS A 75 -4.67 5.52 -6.71
N LEU A 76 -4.89 5.10 -5.47
CA LEU A 76 -5.22 3.73 -5.12
C LEU A 76 -6.73 3.56 -5.22
N GLY A 77 -7.15 2.47 -5.87
CA GLY A 77 -8.56 2.12 -6.06
C GLY A 77 -9.18 1.48 -4.82
N GLN A 78 -10.04 0.48 -5.03
CA GLN A 78 -10.66 -0.25 -3.94
C GLN A 78 -9.67 -1.22 -3.27
N GLY A 79 -9.67 -1.22 -1.94
CA GLY A 79 -8.77 -2.05 -1.14
C GLY A 79 -8.85 -1.70 0.33
N VAL A 80 -7.85 -2.13 1.09
CA VAL A 80 -7.79 -1.98 2.55
C VAL A 80 -6.42 -1.47 2.96
N LEU A 81 -6.42 -0.35 3.69
CA LEU A 81 -5.23 0.22 4.31
C LEU A 81 -5.01 -0.41 5.70
N VAL A 82 -3.78 -0.83 5.97
CA VAL A 82 -3.33 -1.29 7.29
C VAL A 82 -2.13 -0.44 7.71
N GLN A 83 -2.19 0.10 8.92
CA GLN A 83 -1.11 0.91 9.47
C GLN A 83 -0.34 0.08 10.51
N VAL A 84 0.98 0.02 10.34
CA VAL A 84 1.91 -0.68 11.25
C VAL A 84 3.09 0.25 11.58
N PRO A 85 3.86 -0.04 12.64
CA PRO A 85 5.09 0.70 12.89
C PRO A 85 6.06 0.60 11.69
N PRO A 86 6.62 1.73 11.19
CA PRO A 86 7.51 1.74 10.02
C PRO A 86 8.76 0.88 10.21
N SER A 87 9.21 0.70 11.45
CA SER A 87 10.37 -0.14 11.80
C SER A 87 10.17 -1.62 11.50
N LEU A 88 8.92 -2.09 11.32
CA LEU A 88 8.64 -3.49 11.03
C LEU A 88 8.71 -3.80 9.52
N ILE A 89 8.71 -2.80 8.65
CA ILE A 89 8.80 -3.02 7.20
C ILE A 89 10.25 -3.32 6.82
N LYS A 90 10.52 -4.53 6.32
CA LYS A 90 11.86 -4.89 5.83
C LYS A 90 12.13 -4.18 4.51
N ARG A 91 13.18 -3.36 4.45
CA ARG A 91 13.58 -2.67 3.21
C ARG A 91 14.02 -3.67 2.16
N ARG A 92 13.42 -3.61 0.98
CA ARG A 92 13.72 -4.47 -0.18
C ARG A 92 13.80 -3.63 -1.46
N LYS A 93 14.24 -4.26 -2.57
CA LYS A 93 14.30 -3.59 -3.88
C LYS A 93 12.92 -3.23 -4.41
N THR A 94 11.94 -4.09 -4.17
CA THR A 94 10.55 -3.93 -4.57
C THR A 94 9.66 -3.97 -3.34
N HIS A 95 8.59 -3.19 -3.36
CA HIS A 95 7.60 -3.13 -2.28
C HIS A 95 6.18 -3.40 -2.82
N PHE A 96 6.06 -3.72 -4.10
CA PHE A 96 4.84 -4.14 -4.78
C PHE A 96 4.94 -5.65 -4.99
N TYR A 97 3.96 -6.39 -4.49
CA TYR A 97 3.94 -7.83 -4.58
C TYR A 97 2.56 -8.32 -5.00
N ASN A 98 2.53 -9.22 -5.99
CA ASN A 98 1.34 -9.97 -6.34
C ASN A 98 1.45 -11.32 -5.63
N LEU A 99 0.57 -11.57 -4.67
CA LEU A 99 0.58 -12.81 -3.90
C LEU A 99 -0.18 -13.91 -4.66
N PRO A 100 0.27 -15.17 -4.56
CA PRO A 100 -0.39 -16.29 -5.23
C PRO A 100 -1.79 -16.59 -4.68
N CYS A 101 -2.20 -15.95 -3.58
CA CYS A 101 -3.53 -16.10 -2.99
C CYS A 101 -4.63 -15.24 -3.66
N GLY A 102 -4.32 -14.53 -4.76
CA GLY A 102 -5.30 -13.71 -5.49
C GLY A 102 -5.40 -12.26 -5.00
N ALA A 103 -4.46 -11.80 -4.17
CA ALA A 103 -4.40 -10.42 -3.72
C ALA A 103 -2.99 -9.83 -3.93
N SER A 104 -2.94 -8.53 -4.12
CA SER A 104 -1.72 -7.75 -4.24
C SER A 104 -1.53 -6.86 -3.01
N ILE A 105 -0.27 -6.58 -2.70
CA ILE A 105 0.14 -5.81 -1.52
C ILE A 105 1.19 -4.77 -1.89
N ILE A 106 1.03 -3.56 -1.34
CA ILE A 106 2.04 -2.50 -1.37
C ILE A 106 2.52 -2.28 0.06
N LEU A 107 3.81 -2.50 0.30
CA LEU A 107 4.45 -2.27 1.59
C LEU A 107 5.12 -0.89 1.63
N GLY A 108 4.41 0.14 2.07
CA GLY A 108 4.99 1.47 2.23
C GLY A 108 6.09 1.51 3.29
N ASN A 109 7.21 2.17 2.98
CA ASN A 109 8.34 2.33 3.91
C ASN A 109 7.98 3.12 5.19
N ASN A 110 6.84 3.81 5.18
CA ASN A 110 6.29 4.54 6.31
C ASN A 110 5.38 3.69 7.21
N GLY A 111 5.20 2.40 6.91
CA GLY A 111 4.32 1.52 7.68
C GLY A 111 2.87 1.52 7.20
N PHE A 112 2.55 2.24 6.13
CA PHE A 112 1.26 2.10 5.44
C PHE A 112 1.32 0.93 4.46
N ILE A 113 0.46 -0.05 4.69
CA ILE A 113 0.34 -1.24 3.86
C ILE A 113 -1.01 -1.19 3.14
N TRP A 114 -0.98 -1.29 1.82
CA TRP A 114 -2.19 -1.33 1.00
C TRP A 114 -2.43 -2.73 0.47
N LEU A 115 -3.61 -3.29 0.75
CA LEU A 115 -4.07 -4.58 0.25
C LEU A 115 -5.18 -4.36 -0.78
N TYR A 116 -5.08 -4.99 -1.94
CA TYR A 116 -6.07 -4.85 -3.01
C TYR A 116 -6.19 -6.17 -3.79
N PRO A 117 -7.33 -6.45 -4.42
CA PRO A 117 -7.46 -7.64 -5.26
C PRO A 117 -6.46 -7.57 -6.42
N THR A 118 -5.86 -8.69 -6.80
CA THR A 118 -4.94 -8.71 -7.95
C THR A 118 -5.75 -8.41 -9.21
N PRO A 119 -5.44 -7.34 -9.96
CA PRO A 119 -6.20 -7.01 -11.15
C PRO A 119 -5.94 -8.05 -12.25
N GLU A 120 -6.99 -8.46 -12.96
CA GLU A 120 -6.89 -9.38 -14.11
C GLU A 120 -6.19 -8.73 -15.32
N GLN A 121 -6.28 -7.40 -15.41
CA GLN A 121 -5.60 -6.58 -16.41
C GLN A 121 -4.70 -5.59 -15.68
N THR A 122 -3.41 -5.58 -16.00
CA THR A 122 -2.54 -4.47 -15.63
C THR A 122 -3.07 -3.23 -16.35
N GLU A 123 -3.78 -2.34 -15.65
CA GLU A 123 -4.23 -1.05 -16.18
C GLU A 123 -3.00 -0.19 -16.51
N GLU A 124 -2.38 -0.43 -17.67
CA GLU A 124 -1.21 0.33 -18.13
C GLU A 124 -1.58 1.72 -18.66
N GLU A 125 -2.88 2.04 -18.82
CA GLU A 125 -3.30 3.17 -19.67
C GLU A 125 -3.98 4.36 -18.95
N ALA A 126 -4.38 4.25 -17.68
CA ALA A 126 -5.30 5.23 -17.08
C ALA A 126 -4.66 6.35 -16.23
N GLY A 127 -3.38 6.66 -16.43
CA GLY A 127 -2.71 7.80 -15.76
C GLY A 127 -2.77 7.78 -14.22
N GLY A 128 -3.16 6.66 -13.62
CA GLY A 128 -3.24 6.45 -12.18
C GLY A 128 -4.31 7.27 -11.45
N PHE A 129 -5.35 7.82 -12.09
CA PHE A 129 -6.43 8.56 -11.38
C PHE A 129 -7.82 7.94 -11.51
N ILE A 130 -8.03 7.06 -12.48
CA ILE A 130 -9.28 6.35 -12.64
C ILE A 130 -9.21 5.12 -11.75
N THR A 131 -10.23 4.91 -10.93
CA THR A 131 -10.33 3.77 -10.02
C THR A 131 -11.51 2.91 -10.44
N ASN A 132 -11.29 1.61 -10.67
CA ASN A 132 -12.40 0.68 -10.87
C ASN A 132 -13.21 0.55 -9.55
N LEU A 133 -14.51 0.90 -9.63
CA LEU A 133 -15.47 0.86 -8.53
C LEU A 133 -16.43 -0.35 -8.61
N GLU A 134 -16.13 -1.32 -9.46
CA GLU A 134 -16.92 -2.55 -9.57
C GLU A 134 -16.90 -3.36 -8.25
N PRO A 135 -17.99 -4.06 -7.93
CA PRO A 135 -18.05 -4.85 -6.71
C PRO A 135 -16.98 -5.95 -6.69
N VAL A 136 -16.11 -5.92 -5.66
CA VAL A 136 -15.11 -6.98 -5.47
C VAL A 136 -15.80 -8.28 -5.02
N PRO A 137 -15.48 -9.44 -5.64
CA PRO A 137 -16.01 -10.75 -5.25
C PRO A 137 -15.81 -11.05 -3.75
N LEU A 138 -16.69 -11.90 -3.21
CA LEU A 138 -16.61 -12.27 -1.79
C LEU A 138 -15.31 -13.03 -1.47
N ALA A 139 -14.88 -13.93 -2.38
CA ALA A 139 -13.64 -14.69 -2.22
C ALA A 139 -12.41 -13.78 -2.06
N ASP A 140 -12.27 -12.76 -2.90
CA ASP A 140 -11.14 -11.82 -2.83
C ASP A 140 -11.19 -10.97 -1.55
N ARG A 141 -12.40 -10.56 -1.12
CA ARG A 141 -12.59 -9.85 0.14
C ARG A 141 -12.22 -10.69 1.36
N GLU A 142 -12.48 -11.99 1.34
CA GLU A 142 -12.07 -12.92 2.39
C GLU A 142 -10.54 -13.05 2.44
N VAL A 143 -9.88 -13.17 1.30
CA VAL A 143 -8.41 -13.20 1.20
C VAL A 143 -7.80 -11.92 1.77
N ILE A 144 -8.29 -10.75 1.35
CA ILE A 144 -7.81 -9.44 1.83
C ILE A 144 -8.04 -9.31 3.34
N SER A 145 -9.19 -9.74 3.85
CA SER A 145 -9.51 -9.70 5.28
C SER A 145 -8.60 -10.61 6.10
N ARG A 146 -8.27 -11.80 5.57
CA ARG A 146 -7.33 -12.73 6.17
C ARG A 146 -5.91 -12.15 6.21
N LEU A 147 -5.43 -11.62 5.07
CA LEU A 147 -4.12 -10.96 4.98
C LEU A 147 -4.00 -9.79 5.96
N ARG A 148 -5.03 -8.96 6.08
CA ARG A 148 -5.09 -7.88 7.07
C ARG A 148 -4.86 -8.41 8.48
N ASN A 149 -5.57 -9.47 8.87
CA ASN A 149 -5.44 -10.02 10.22
C ASN A 149 -4.06 -10.67 10.44
N CYS A 150 -3.50 -11.35 9.44
CA CYS A 150 -2.14 -11.88 9.47
C CYS A 150 -1.07 -10.78 9.67
N ILE A 151 -1.21 -9.64 8.97
CA ILE A 151 -0.30 -8.50 9.12
C ILE A 151 -0.39 -7.91 10.52
N LEU A 152 -1.60 -7.78 11.07
CA LEU A 152 -1.80 -7.32 12.45
C LEU A 152 -1.17 -8.29 13.46
N ALA A 153 -1.27 -9.60 13.25
CA ALA A 153 -0.63 -10.62 14.09
C ALA A 153 0.89 -10.56 14.05
N LEU A 154 1.48 -10.47 12.86
CA LEU A 154 2.92 -10.29 12.71
C LEU A 154 3.38 -8.97 13.38
N SER A 155 2.60 -7.91 13.22
CA SER A 155 2.92 -6.61 13.81
C SER A 155 2.85 -6.63 15.35
N SER A 156 1.86 -7.30 15.95
CA SER A 156 1.74 -7.37 17.41
C SER A 156 2.90 -8.15 18.04
N GLN A 157 3.42 -9.14 17.32
CA GLN A 157 4.57 -9.96 17.74
C GLN A 157 5.93 -9.39 17.27
N LYS A 158 5.96 -8.13 16.79
CA LYS A 158 7.16 -7.39 16.38
C LYS A 158 7.99 -8.13 15.34
N MET A 159 7.33 -8.87 14.45
CA MET A 159 7.98 -9.58 13.37
C MET A 159 8.17 -8.68 12.15
N LEU A 160 9.28 -8.85 11.44
CA LEU A 160 9.54 -8.09 10.22
C LEU A 160 8.58 -8.52 9.11
N LEU A 161 8.01 -7.53 8.41
CA LEU A 161 7.04 -7.67 7.36
C LEU A 161 7.71 -7.55 5.99
N TYR A 162 7.55 -8.59 5.18
CA TYR A 162 7.93 -8.71 3.77
C TYR A 162 7.14 -9.86 3.14
N ASP A 163 7.21 -9.98 1.82
CA ASP A 163 6.49 -10.94 0.99
C ASP A 163 6.42 -12.36 1.57
N THR A 164 7.56 -13.00 1.87
CA THR A 164 7.53 -14.39 2.35
C THR A 164 6.99 -14.53 3.77
N SER A 165 7.29 -13.58 4.67
CA SER A 165 6.74 -13.60 6.04
C SER A 165 5.21 -13.50 6.06
N ILE A 166 4.65 -12.67 5.17
CA ILE A 166 3.20 -12.46 5.07
C ILE A 166 2.56 -13.70 4.42
N LEU A 167 3.19 -14.25 3.39
CA LEU A 167 2.70 -15.45 2.71
C LEU A 167 2.68 -16.68 3.63
N TYR A 168 3.75 -16.90 4.40
CA TYR A 168 3.80 -18.03 5.34
C TYR A 168 2.80 -17.87 6.48
N CYS A 169 2.59 -16.65 6.98
CA CYS A 169 1.54 -16.37 7.96
C CYS A 169 0.14 -16.58 7.38
N TYR A 170 -0.07 -16.21 6.12
CA TYR A 170 -1.32 -16.47 5.41
C TYR A 170 -1.60 -17.98 5.31
N GLU A 171 -0.61 -18.78 4.89
CA GLU A 171 -0.73 -20.25 4.81
C GLU A 171 -0.99 -20.88 6.18
N ALA A 172 -0.24 -20.48 7.21
CA ALA A 172 -0.43 -20.95 8.59
C ALA A 172 -1.81 -20.57 9.15
N SER A 173 -2.42 -19.49 8.65
CA SER A 173 -3.76 -19.08 9.06
C SER A 173 -4.88 -19.94 8.48
N LEU A 174 -4.66 -20.67 7.37
CA LEU A 174 -5.70 -21.38 6.62
C LEU A 174 -6.56 -22.35 7.46
N PRO A 175 -6.01 -23.09 8.44
CA PRO A 175 -6.80 -23.96 9.32
C PRO A 175 -7.79 -23.19 10.21
N HIS A 176 -7.56 -21.90 10.43
CA HIS A 176 -8.38 -21.05 11.28
C HIS A 176 -9.38 -20.21 10.47
N GLN A 177 -10.55 -19.96 11.07
CA GLN A 177 -11.52 -19.01 10.52
C GLN A 177 -11.00 -17.58 10.65
N ILE A 178 -11.29 -16.73 9.66
CA ILE A 178 -10.77 -15.35 9.56
C ILE A 178 -11.05 -14.53 10.84
N LYS A 179 -12.25 -14.66 11.41
CA LYS A 179 -12.65 -13.97 12.65
C LYS A 179 -11.84 -14.37 13.89
N ASN A 180 -11.30 -15.59 13.90
CA ASN A 180 -10.53 -16.10 15.04
C ASN A 180 -9.06 -15.64 14.99
N LEU A 181 -8.57 -15.13 13.86
CA LEU A 181 -7.20 -14.64 13.69
C LEU A 181 -6.89 -13.37 14.51
N LEU A 182 -7.89 -12.79 15.17
CA LEU A 182 -7.74 -11.65 16.08
C LEU A 182 -7.64 -12.08 17.56
N LYS A 183 -7.78 -13.37 17.85
CA LYS A 183 -7.60 -13.91 19.20
C LYS A 183 -6.11 -14.09 19.47
N LEU A 184 -5.65 -13.66 20.65
CA LEU A 184 -4.22 -13.68 21.01
C LEU A 184 -3.60 -15.07 20.88
N GLU A 185 -4.27 -16.11 21.36
CA GLU A 185 -3.81 -17.51 21.26
C GLU A 185 -3.54 -17.91 19.80
N VAL A 186 -4.50 -17.64 18.91
CA VAL A 186 -4.38 -17.96 17.48
C VAL A 186 -3.29 -17.13 16.82
N MET A 187 -3.16 -15.85 17.18
CA MET A 187 -2.11 -14.97 16.67
C MET A 187 -0.71 -15.46 17.05
N GLU A 188 -0.54 -15.92 18.30
CA GLU A 188 0.73 -16.47 18.78
C GLU A 188 1.08 -17.77 18.04
N ASP A 189 0.11 -18.67 17.89
CA ASP A 189 0.29 -19.95 17.19
C ASP A 189 0.74 -19.74 15.73
N ILE A 190 0.00 -18.95 14.95
CA ILE A 190 0.31 -18.74 13.52
C ILE A 190 1.65 -18.01 13.34
N VAL A 191 2.00 -17.07 14.22
CA VAL A 191 3.27 -16.33 14.12
C VAL A 191 4.42 -17.24 14.54
N MET A 192 4.23 -18.10 15.53
CA MET A 192 5.24 -19.08 15.94
C MET A 192 5.55 -20.07 14.82
N GLU A 193 4.52 -20.62 14.17
CA GLU A 193 4.69 -21.50 13.01
C GLU A 193 5.41 -20.77 11.86
N THR A 194 4.98 -19.55 11.55
CA THR A 194 5.61 -18.70 10.52
C THR A 194 7.10 -18.50 10.80
N ARG A 195 7.46 -18.18 12.05
CA ARG A 195 8.84 -17.98 12.48
C ARG A 195 9.67 -19.25 12.29
N GLN A 196 9.14 -20.41 12.69
CA GLN A 196 9.83 -21.69 12.53
C GLN A 196 10.11 -22.00 11.05
N ARG A 197 9.12 -21.77 10.16
CA ARG A 197 9.30 -21.95 8.71
C ARG A 197 10.36 -21.03 8.12
N LEU A 198 10.39 -19.76 8.52
CA LEU A 198 11.41 -18.82 8.04
C LEU A 198 12.81 -19.22 8.49
N VAL A 199 12.98 -19.65 9.75
CA VAL A 199 14.28 -20.11 10.27
C VAL A 199 14.75 -21.36 9.52
N ALA A 200 13.83 -22.30 9.23
CA ALA A 200 14.15 -23.51 8.48
C ALA A 200 14.51 -23.26 7.00
N GLN A 201 14.11 -22.12 6.44
CA GLN A 201 14.49 -21.72 5.08
C GLN A 201 15.85 -21.02 5.02
N GLU A 202 16.24 -20.33 6.10
CA GLU A 202 17.51 -19.59 6.21
C GLU A 202 18.69 -20.46 6.68
N GLY A 203 18.42 -21.61 7.31
CA GLY A 203 19.42 -22.60 7.74
C GLY A 203 19.68 -23.70 6.70
#